data_AF-A0A350PLG7-F1
#
_entry.id   AF-A0A350PLG7-F1
#
_cell.length_a   1.000
_cell.length_b   1.000
_cell.length_c   1.000
_cell.angle_alpha   90.00
_cell.angle_beta   90.00
_cell.angle_gamma   90.00
#
_symmetry.space_group_name_H-M   'P 1'
#
loop_
_entity.id
_entity.type
_entity.pdbx_description
1 polymer ?
#
loop_
_entity_poly.entity_id
_entity_poly.type
_entity_poly.pdbx_seq_one_letter_code
_entity_poly.pdbx_strand_id
1 'polypeptide(L)'
;MDEIKDIWDKLEIIGSLASGILIPFAIFLVGFLYNKRREKSELLDRESERISRYLQHLTSSNEKERLAALQIAKYLKNKKQLPNELISAIETLSITDEYTGQVATDLLSNEQEIDFVTILSHLVRNFDFTQEFISQYLNSEESKIFKWVKSIAITNVDSRNLLLNTSHLIPNESRKSANKLINHYNDWLEGYKNALSEYDHEPSLEDKFDYYRAPNYLYPIDAVEDFRKLFSQALENS
;
A
#
# COMPACT_ATOMS: atom_id res chain seq x y z
N MET A 1 -31.96 -17.28 -11.33
CA MET A 1 -31.26 -15.96 -11.25
C MET A 1 -31.71 -15.19 -10.00
N ASP A 2 -32.17 -15.90 -8.96
CA ASP A 2 -32.68 -15.31 -7.71
C ASP A 2 -31.72 -15.54 -6.52
N GLU A 3 -30.85 -16.55 -6.57
CA GLU A 3 -29.91 -16.87 -5.47
C GLU A 3 -28.80 -15.83 -5.29
N ILE A 4 -28.34 -15.17 -6.35
CA ILE A 4 -27.25 -14.17 -6.25
C ILE A 4 -27.77 -12.87 -5.62
N LYS A 5 -29.01 -12.49 -5.92
CA LYS A 5 -29.62 -11.28 -5.35
C LYS A 5 -29.89 -11.42 -3.84
N ASP A 6 -30.28 -12.62 -3.42
CA ASP A 6 -30.49 -12.96 -2.01
C ASP A 6 -29.19 -12.92 -1.18
N ILE A 7 -28.02 -13.10 -1.81
CA ILE A 7 -26.71 -12.98 -1.14
C ILE A 7 -26.32 -11.50 -0.95
N TRP A 8 -26.61 -10.64 -1.93
CA TRP A 8 -26.32 -9.20 -1.83
C TRP A 8 -27.23 -8.48 -0.82
N ASP A 9 -28.52 -8.81 -0.80
CA ASP A 9 -29.48 -8.25 0.16
C ASP A 9 -29.17 -8.69 1.61
N LYS A 10 -28.51 -9.85 1.80
CA LYS A 10 -28.05 -10.33 3.11
C LYS A 10 -26.74 -9.70 3.56
N LEU A 11 -25.87 -9.29 2.63
CA LEU A 11 -24.60 -8.61 2.93
C LEU A 11 -24.82 -7.17 3.40
N GLU A 12 -25.84 -6.47 2.89
CA GLU A 12 -26.18 -5.10 3.30
C GLU A 12 -26.64 -5.02 4.78
N ILE A 13 -27.24 -6.09 5.30
CA ILE A 13 -27.67 -6.19 6.71
C ILE A 13 -26.47 -6.38 7.66
N ILE A 14 -25.36 -6.94 7.18
CA ILE A 14 -24.17 -7.27 7.99
C ILE A 14 -23.31 -6.02 8.28
N GLY A 15 -23.47 -4.94 7.51
CA GLY A 15 -22.70 -3.70 7.66
C GLY A 15 -22.92 -2.90 8.95
N SER A 16 -23.87 -3.27 9.81
CA SER A 16 -24.20 -2.48 11.01
C SER A 16 -23.90 -3.12 12.38
N LEU A 17 -23.33 -4.32 12.45
CA LEU A 17 -23.24 -5.06 13.72
C LEU A 17 -21.86 -5.69 13.98
N ALA A 18 -21.11 -4.99 14.85
CA ALA A 18 -20.24 -5.49 15.91
C ALA A 18 -19.19 -6.57 15.56
N SER A 19 -17.95 -6.28 15.97
CA SER A 19 -16.76 -7.14 16.03
C SER A 19 -16.91 -8.53 16.70
N GLY A 20 -18.11 -8.92 17.14
CA GLY A 20 -18.42 -10.23 17.75
C GLY A 20 -18.93 -11.32 16.80
N ILE A 21 -19.40 -11.00 15.58
CA ILE A 21 -20.07 -11.97 14.68
C ILE A 21 -19.11 -12.58 13.63
N LEU A 22 -17.98 -11.92 13.33
CA LEU A 22 -17.05 -12.36 12.28
C LEU A 22 -16.35 -13.69 12.59
N ILE A 23 -16.03 -13.95 13.86
CA ILE A 23 -15.37 -15.20 14.28
C ILE A 23 -16.30 -16.41 14.04
N PRO A 24 -17.59 -16.39 14.46
CA PRO A 24 -18.55 -17.44 14.11
C PRO A 24 -18.69 -17.69 12.60
N PHE A 25 -18.64 -16.65 11.77
CA PHE A 25 -18.78 -16.79 10.32
C PHE A 25 -17.55 -17.43 9.66
N ALA A 26 -16.35 -17.07 10.11
CA ALA A 26 -15.11 -17.72 9.69
C ALA A 26 -15.09 -19.21 10.09
N ILE A 27 -15.53 -19.53 11.32
CA ILE A 27 -15.68 -20.92 11.78
C ILE A 27 -16.72 -21.67 10.95
N PHE A 28 -17.85 -21.03 10.62
CA PHE A 28 -18.89 -21.60 9.76
C PHE A 28 -18.38 -21.89 8.35
N LEU A 29 -17.62 -20.97 7.74
CA LEU A 29 -17.00 -21.19 6.42
C LEU A 29 -16.01 -22.36 6.46
N VAL A 30 -15.17 -22.46 7.49
CA VAL A 30 -14.24 -23.58 7.68
C VAL A 30 -14.99 -24.90 7.84
N GLY A 31 -16.08 -24.93 8.63
CA GLY A 31 -16.92 -26.12 8.80
C GLY A 31 -17.70 -26.52 7.54
N PHE A 32 -18.19 -25.54 6.78
CA PHE A 32 -18.85 -25.76 5.50
C PHE A 32 -17.88 -26.35 4.45
N LEU A 33 -16.64 -25.87 4.43
CA LEU A 33 -15.58 -26.41 3.58
C LEU A 33 -15.16 -27.83 4.00
N TYR A 34 -15.07 -28.12 5.30
CA TYR A 34 -14.76 -29.45 5.85
C TYR A 34 -15.80 -30.50 5.43
N ASN A 35 -17.08 -30.12 5.38
CA ASN A 35 -18.16 -31.05 5.09
C ASN A 35 -18.31 -31.39 3.59
N LYS A 36 -17.78 -30.55 2.69
CA LYS A 36 -17.99 -30.69 1.24
C LYS A 36 -17.01 -31.62 0.52
N ARG A 37 -15.95 -32.14 1.19
CA ARG A 37 -14.88 -32.93 0.53
C ARG A 37 -14.39 -34.13 1.35
N ARG A 38 -15.30 -35.03 1.72
CA ARG A 38 -14.92 -36.30 2.37
C ARG A 38 -14.74 -37.42 1.35
N GLU A 39 -13.68 -37.32 0.54
CA GLU A 39 -12.98 -38.49 -0.03
C GLU A 39 -11.63 -38.07 -0.64
N LYS A 40 -10.54 -38.62 -0.07
CA LYS A 40 -9.10 -38.57 -0.46
C LYS A 40 -8.23 -37.36 -0.08
N SER A 41 -7.15 -37.71 0.65
CA SER A 41 -5.76 -37.22 0.56
C SER A 41 -5.32 -36.16 1.59
N GLU A 42 -4.32 -36.53 2.40
CA GLU A 42 -3.51 -35.70 3.32
C GLU A 42 -3.04 -34.36 2.72
N LEU A 43 -3.02 -34.25 1.40
CA LEU A 43 -2.67 -33.03 0.68
C LEU A 43 -3.74 -31.94 0.86
N LEU A 44 -5.02 -32.31 0.91
CA LEU A 44 -6.13 -31.40 1.21
C LEU A 44 -6.09 -30.92 2.65
N ASP A 45 -5.66 -31.77 3.59
CA ASP A 45 -5.51 -31.39 4.99
C ASP A 45 -4.43 -30.32 5.15
N ARG A 46 -3.28 -30.48 4.48
CA ARG A 46 -2.19 -29.48 4.48
C ARG A 46 -2.60 -28.17 3.83
N GLU A 47 -3.34 -28.21 2.72
CA GLU A 47 -3.83 -27.00 2.06
C GLU A 47 -4.86 -26.27 2.92
N SER A 48 -5.78 -27.01 3.55
CA SER A 48 -6.77 -26.46 4.47
C SER A 48 -6.09 -25.80 5.67
N GLU A 49 -5.09 -26.44 6.27
CA GLU A 49 -4.33 -25.90 7.38
C GLU A 49 -3.59 -24.61 6.99
N ARG A 50 -3.00 -24.58 5.78
CA ARG A 50 -2.34 -23.39 5.24
C ARG A 50 -3.35 -22.24 5.06
N ILE A 51 -4.50 -22.50 4.46
CA ILE A 51 -5.57 -21.49 4.27
C ILE A 51 -6.07 -20.98 5.64
N SER A 52 -6.30 -21.88 6.59
CA SER A 52 -6.74 -21.52 7.94
C SER A 52 -5.74 -20.61 8.66
N ARG A 53 -4.44 -20.91 8.57
CA ARG A 53 -3.39 -20.05 9.12
C ARG A 53 -3.35 -18.67 8.44
N TYR A 54 -3.48 -18.61 7.11
CA TYR A 54 -3.57 -17.32 6.42
C TYR A 54 -4.77 -16.50 6.86
N LEU A 55 -5.95 -17.12 6.96
CA LEU A 55 -7.16 -16.46 7.45
C LEU A 55 -6.98 -15.94 8.87
N GLN A 56 -6.34 -16.72 9.75
CA GLN A 56 -6.01 -16.28 11.11
C GLN A 56 -5.11 -15.03 11.10
N HIS A 57 -4.10 -14.97 10.24
CA HIS A 57 -3.23 -13.78 10.15
C HIS A 57 -3.93 -12.57 9.51
N LEU A 58 -4.75 -12.78 8.48
CA LEU A 58 -5.56 -11.73 7.85
C LEU A 58 -6.60 -11.15 8.83
N THR A 59 -7.14 -11.97 9.73
CA THR A 59 -8.11 -11.56 10.74
C THR A 59 -7.49 -11.24 12.11
N SER A 60 -6.16 -11.21 12.20
CA SER A 60 -5.45 -10.89 13.44
C SER A 60 -5.83 -9.50 13.94
N SER A 61 -5.97 -9.32 15.25
CA SER A 61 -6.14 -7.98 15.83
C SER A 61 -4.87 -7.12 15.70
N ASN A 62 -3.72 -7.74 15.41
CA ASN A 62 -2.45 -7.06 15.19
C ASN A 62 -2.32 -6.58 13.73
N GLU A 63 -2.30 -5.26 13.54
CA GLU A 63 -2.19 -4.60 12.24
C GLU A 63 -0.94 -5.03 11.44
N LYS A 64 0.21 -5.17 12.12
CA LYS A 64 1.47 -5.57 11.45
C LYS A 64 1.38 -6.99 10.90
N GLU A 65 0.68 -7.88 11.59
CA GLU A 65 0.44 -9.25 11.11
C GLU A 65 -0.51 -9.26 9.91
N ARG A 66 -1.58 -8.45 9.94
CA ARG A 66 -2.49 -8.30 8.80
C ARG A 66 -1.75 -7.79 7.57
N LEU A 67 -0.93 -6.75 7.70
CA LEU A 67 -0.12 -6.20 6.61
C LEU A 67 0.85 -7.24 6.04
N ALA A 68 1.55 -7.98 6.90
CA ALA A 68 2.45 -9.04 6.45
C ALA A 68 1.68 -10.14 5.69
N ALA A 69 0.50 -10.53 6.16
CA ALA A 69 -0.36 -11.49 5.48
C ALA A 69 -0.85 -10.98 4.12
N LEU A 70 -1.23 -9.70 4.02
CA LEU A 70 -1.61 -9.06 2.77
C LEU A 70 -0.45 -8.99 1.76
N GLN A 71 0.79 -8.72 2.22
CA GLN A 71 1.97 -8.76 1.34
C GLN A 71 2.23 -10.16 0.79
N ILE A 72 2.05 -11.20 1.62
CA ILE A 72 2.17 -12.58 1.15
C ILE A 72 1.04 -12.92 0.17
N ALA A 73 -0.19 -12.47 0.44
CA ALA A 73 -1.32 -12.65 -0.46
C ALA A 73 -1.08 -11.94 -1.82
N LYS A 74 -0.48 -10.75 -1.82
CA LYS A 74 -0.06 -10.04 -3.04
C LYS A 74 0.98 -10.85 -3.83
N TYR A 75 1.99 -11.40 -3.15
CA TYR A 75 2.96 -12.31 -3.77
C TYR A 75 2.28 -13.53 -4.40
N LEU A 76 1.36 -14.19 -3.69
CA LEU A 76 0.63 -15.36 -4.19
C LEU A 76 -0.25 -15.00 -5.38
N LYS A 77 -0.91 -13.83 -5.36
CA LYS A 77 -1.69 -13.33 -6.49
C LYS A 77 -0.82 -13.17 -7.74
N ASN A 78 0.33 -12.54 -7.60
CA ASN A 78 1.29 -12.34 -8.70
C ASN A 78 1.82 -13.66 -9.26
N LYS A 79 1.88 -14.72 -8.45
CA LYS A 79 2.21 -16.09 -8.88
C LYS A 79 1.03 -16.89 -9.42
N LYS A 80 -0.17 -16.31 -9.48
CA LYS A 80 -1.43 -17.00 -9.82
C LYS A 80 -1.71 -18.20 -8.88
N GLN A 81 -1.28 -18.08 -7.63
CA GLN A 81 -1.38 -19.11 -6.58
C GLN A 81 -2.21 -18.63 -5.38
N LEU A 82 -2.83 -17.45 -5.45
CA LEU A 82 -3.71 -16.98 -4.39
C LEU A 82 -4.94 -17.89 -4.34
N PRO A 83 -5.21 -18.59 -3.22
CA PRO A 83 -6.42 -19.36 -3.07
C PRO A 83 -7.64 -18.45 -3.16
N ASN A 84 -8.62 -18.81 -3.99
CA ASN A 84 -9.85 -18.02 -4.17
C ASN A 84 -10.61 -17.85 -2.84
N GLU A 85 -10.44 -18.79 -1.92
CA GLU A 85 -11.04 -18.79 -0.58
C GLU A 85 -10.55 -17.62 0.30
N LEU A 86 -9.37 -17.05 0.00
CA LEU A 86 -8.86 -15.89 0.74
C LEU A 86 -9.43 -14.56 0.23
N ILE A 87 -10.02 -14.53 -0.98
CA ILE A 87 -10.48 -13.29 -1.62
C ILE A 87 -11.53 -12.59 -0.74
N SER A 88 -12.54 -13.31 -0.24
CA SER A 88 -13.59 -12.71 0.59
C SER A 88 -13.09 -12.17 1.93
N ALA A 89 -12.07 -12.79 2.53
CA ALA A 89 -11.44 -12.26 3.73
C ALA A 89 -10.69 -10.96 3.45
N ILE A 90 -10.01 -10.88 2.30
CA ILE A 90 -9.33 -9.67 1.85
C ILE A 90 -10.35 -8.58 1.49
N GLU A 91 -11.48 -8.92 0.86
CA GLU A 91 -12.58 -7.97 0.56
C GLU A 91 -13.15 -7.38 1.84
N THR A 92 -13.32 -8.21 2.85
CA THR A 92 -13.77 -7.75 4.17
C THR A 92 -12.78 -6.75 4.76
N LEU A 93 -11.47 -7.03 4.68
CA LEU A 93 -10.43 -6.10 5.13
C LEU A 93 -10.43 -4.79 4.33
N SER A 94 -10.69 -4.83 3.00
CA SER A 94 -10.76 -3.62 2.18
C SER A 94 -11.84 -2.63 2.62
N ILE A 95 -12.90 -3.12 3.26
CA ILE A 95 -14.05 -2.31 3.67
C ILE A 95 -13.95 -1.89 5.14
N THR A 96 -13.33 -2.72 6.00
CA THR A 96 -13.46 -2.59 7.46
C THR A 96 -12.30 -1.90 8.15
N ASP A 97 -11.15 -1.73 7.49
CA ASP A 97 -9.92 -1.21 8.11
C ASP A 97 -9.29 -0.14 7.21
N GLU A 98 -9.11 1.08 7.71
CA GLU A 98 -8.67 2.23 6.88
C GLU A 98 -7.25 2.04 6.30
N TYR A 99 -6.31 1.51 7.10
CA TYR A 99 -4.90 1.41 6.68
C TYR A 99 -4.62 0.11 5.92
N THR A 100 -5.07 -1.04 6.43
CA THR A 100 -4.91 -2.32 5.75
C THR A 100 -5.89 -2.47 4.59
N GLY A 101 -6.99 -1.72 4.60
CA GLY A 101 -8.00 -1.77 3.56
C GLY A 101 -7.54 -1.18 2.24
N GLN A 102 -6.67 -0.17 2.24
CA GLN A 102 -6.05 0.31 1.00
C GLN A 102 -5.18 -0.79 0.36
N VAL A 103 -4.35 -1.48 1.16
CA VAL A 103 -3.50 -2.58 0.68
C VAL A 103 -4.34 -3.76 0.19
N ALA A 104 -5.45 -4.07 0.87
CA ALA A 104 -6.39 -5.09 0.45
C ALA A 104 -7.12 -4.70 -0.85
N THR A 105 -7.52 -3.44 -1.00
CA THR A 105 -8.13 -2.90 -2.22
C THR A 105 -7.17 -2.99 -3.40
N ASP A 106 -5.92 -2.58 -3.21
CA ASP A 106 -4.87 -2.70 -4.23
C ASP A 106 -4.64 -4.16 -4.62
N LEU A 107 -4.65 -5.06 -3.63
CA LEU A 107 -4.52 -6.51 -3.87
C LEU A 107 -5.70 -7.06 -4.65
N LEU A 108 -6.93 -6.62 -4.39
CA LEU A 108 -8.13 -7.16 -5.04
C LEU A 108 -8.42 -6.55 -6.40
N SER A 109 -8.04 -5.29 -6.58
CA SER A 109 -8.06 -4.64 -7.88
C SER A 109 -7.39 -5.56 -8.88
N ASN A 110 -8.07 -5.91 -9.97
CA ASN A 110 -7.42 -6.54 -11.11
C ASN A 110 -6.35 -5.56 -11.56
N GLU A 111 -5.13 -5.65 -11.01
CA GLU A 111 -3.99 -4.90 -11.46
C GLU A 111 -3.87 -5.28 -12.94
N GLN A 112 -4.42 -4.42 -13.82
CA GLN A 112 -3.77 -4.14 -15.07
C GLN A 112 -2.30 -4.00 -14.69
N GLU A 113 -1.47 -4.85 -15.26
CA GLU A 113 -0.03 -4.73 -15.19
C GLU A 113 0.27 -3.24 -15.39
N ILE A 114 0.65 -2.55 -14.31
CA ILE A 114 0.83 -1.11 -14.34
C ILE A 114 1.99 -0.91 -15.32
N ASP A 115 1.67 -0.40 -16.50
CA ASP A 115 2.69 -0.23 -17.51
C ASP A 115 3.73 0.79 -17.04
N PHE A 116 4.91 0.69 -17.65
CA PHE A 116 6.02 1.56 -17.27
C PHE A 116 5.66 3.05 -17.45
N VAL A 117 4.80 3.41 -18.40
CA VAL A 117 4.36 4.78 -18.65
C VAL A 117 3.54 5.33 -17.48
N THR A 118 2.65 4.50 -16.92
CA THR A 118 1.83 4.84 -15.76
C THR A 118 2.70 5.05 -14.52
N ILE A 119 3.73 4.21 -14.34
CA ILE A 119 4.73 4.37 -13.26
C ILE A 119 5.46 5.70 -13.41
N LEU A 120 5.93 6.01 -14.62
CA LEU A 120 6.62 7.27 -14.92
C LEU A 120 5.72 8.48 -14.64
N SER A 121 4.46 8.44 -15.08
CA SER A 121 3.48 9.50 -14.83
C SER A 121 3.28 9.75 -13.33
N HIS A 122 3.13 8.69 -12.54
CA HIS A 122 2.99 8.79 -11.09
C HIS A 122 4.24 9.37 -10.41
N LEU A 123 5.43 8.93 -10.81
CA LEU A 123 6.69 9.47 -10.27
C LEU A 123 6.84 10.96 -10.59
N VAL A 124 6.65 11.34 -11.85
CA VAL A 124 6.77 12.74 -12.29
C VAL A 124 5.79 13.64 -11.55
N ARG A 125 4.53 13.22 -11.43
CA ARG A 125 3.51 13.95 -10.65
C ARG A 125 3.93 14.10 -9.18
N ASN A 126 4.46 13.06 -8.57
CA ASN A 126 4.92 13.14 -7.17
C ASN A 126 6.12 14.06 -7.01
N PHE A 127 7.03 14.13 -8.00
CA PHE A 127 8.12 15.10 -7.99
C PHE A 127 7.58 16.53 -8.02
N ASP A 128 6.59 16.81 -8.89
CA ASP A 128 5.94 18.12 -9.00
C ASP A 128 5.27 18.53 -7.68
N PHE A 129 4.44 17.65 -7.11
CA PHE A 129 3.79 17.92 -5.82
C PHE A 129 4.78 18.15 -4.70
N THR A 130 5.84 17.35 -4.63
CA THR A 130 6.83 17.51 -3.57
C THR A 130 7.57 18.84 -3.71
N GLN A 131 7.92 19.26 -4.94
CA GLN A 131 8.54 20.56 -5.18
C GLN A 131 7.61 21.71 -4.80
N GLU A 132 6.31 21.60 -5.11
CA GLU A 132 5.31 22.56 -4.68
C GLU A 132 5.26 22.66 -3.15
N PHE A 133 5.15 21.54 -2.43
CA PHE A 133 5.12 21.52 -0.97
C PHE A 133 6.41 22.05 -0.34
N ILE A 134 7.58 21.76 -0.93
CA ILE A 134 8.86 22.35 -0.51
C ILE A 134 8.82 23.87 -0.68
N SER A 135 8.31 24.37 -1.81
CA SER A 135 8.18 25.80 -2.05
C SER A 135 7.25 26.47 -1.03
N GLN A 136 6.09 25.86 -0.74
CA GLN A 136 5.16 26.35 0.28
C GLN A 136 5.81 26.36 1.68
N TYR A 137 6.49 25.27 2.04
CA TYR A 137 7.18 25.13 3.32
C TYR A 137 8.26 26.20 3.52
N LEU A 138 9.03 26.53 2.47
CA LEU A 138 10.16 27.46 2.54
C LEU A 138 9.77 28.93 2.36
N ASN A 139 8.78 29.23 1.52
CA ASN A 139 8.59 30.58 0.97
C ASN A 139 7.22 31.22 1.27
N SER A 140 6.27 30.51 1.90
CA SER A 140 4.95 31.08 2.19
C SER A 140 4.93 31.91 3.49
N GLU A 141 3.93 32.78 3.64
CA GLU A 141 3.62 33.45 4.92
C GLU A 141 3.31 32.42 6.03
N GLU A 142 2.81 31.25 5.62
CA GLU A 142 2.59 30.02 6.40
C GLU A 142 3.80 29.05 6.34
N SER A 143 5.02 29.60 6.21
CA SER A 143 6.24 28.79 6.16
C SER A 143 6.48 28.05 7.46
N LYS A 144 7.18 26.92 7.35
CA LYS A 144 7.53 26.06 8.48
C LYS A 144 6.34 25.50 9.26
N ILE A 145 5.22 25.26 8.59
CA ILE A 145 4.05 24.59 9.17
C ILE A 145 4.12 23.08 8.91
N PHE A 146 3.72 22.28 9.90
CA PHE A 146 3.80 20.82 9.90
C PHE A 146 3.07 20.18 8.71
N LYS A 147 1.90 20.72 8.32
CA LYS A 147 1.13 20.28 7.14
C LYS A 147 2.01 20.07 5.92
N TRP A 148 2.88 21.02 5.59
CA TRP A 148 3.70 20.92 4.39
C TRP A 148 4.75 19.81 4.49
N VAL A 149 5.40 19.66 5.64
CA VAL A 149 6.38 18.59 5.85
C VAL A 149 5.71 17.22 5.85
N LYS A 150 4.52 17.11 6.44
CA LYS A 150 3.70 15.89 6.40
C LYS A 150 3.32 15.52 4.97
N SER A 151 2.91 16.49 4.14
CA SER A 151 2.62 16.26 2.72
C SER A 151 3.86 15.79 1.94
N ILE A 152 5.04 16.38 2.19
CA ILE A 152 6.30 15.92 1.60
C ILE A 152 6.62 14.47 2.04
N ALA A 153 6.40 14.14 3.31
CA ALA A 153 6.63 12.79 3.81
C ALA A 153 5.74 11.75 3.09
N ILE A 154 4.46 12.08 2.88
CA ILE A 154 3.52 11.22 2.16
C ILE A 154 4.01 10.99 0.72
N THR A 155 4.29 12.05 -0.04
CA THR A 155 4.74 11.90 -1.43
C THR A 155 6.08 11.16 -1.55
N ASN A 156 6.99 11.34 -0.59
CA ASN A 156 8.26 10.61 -0.54
C ASN A 156 8.06 9.11 -0.24
N VAL A 157 7.16 8.75 0.68
CA VAL A 157 6.80 7.35 0.95
C VAL A 157 6.23 6.71 -0.31
N ASP A 158 5.29 7.37 -0.97
CA ASP A 158 4.63 6.86 -2.17
C ASP A 158 5.63 6.63 -3.30
N SER A 159 6.50 7.62 -3.55
CA SER A 159 7.49 7.55 -4.62
C SER A 159 8.54 6.47 -4.37
N ARG A 160 9.02 6.34 -3.11
CA ARG A 160 9.93 5.26 -2.72
C ARG A 160 9.28 3.90 -2.90
N ASN A 161 8.07 3.72 -2.40
CA ASN A 161 7.36 2.44 -2.49
C ASN A 161 7.08 2.08 -3.95
N LEU A 162 6.70 3.05 -4.78
CA LEU A 162 6.52 2.86 -6.22
C LEU A 162 7.80 2.35 -6.87
N LEU A 163 8.94 3.00 -6.62
CA LEU A 163 10.25 2.57 -7.16
C LEU A 163 10.67 1.17 -6.69
N LEU A 164 10.44 0.85 -5.42
CA LEU A 164 10.78 -0.48 -4.86
C LEU A 164 9.90 -1.57 -5.46
N ASN A 165 8.59 -1.37 -5.47
CA ASN A 165 7.60 -2.35 -5.91
C ASN A 165 7.67 -2.58 -7.43
N THR A 166 8.10 -1.57 -8.19
CA THR A 166 8.20 -1.64 -9.66
C THR A 166 9.64 -1.75 -10.15
N SER A 167 10.60 -2.05 -9.28
CA SER A 167 12.03 -2.16 -9.60
C SER A 167 12.35 -3.10 -10.77
N HIS A 168 11.53 -4.14 -10.98
CA HIS A 168 11.64 -5.07 -12.10
C HIS A 168 11.22 -4.49 -13.46
N LEU A 169 10.41 -3.41 -13.46
CA LEU A 169 9.95 -2.69 -14.65
C LEU A 169 10.87 -1.53 -15.03
N ILE A 170 11.79 -1.12 -14.14
CA ILE A 170 12.72 -0.02 -14.37
C ILE A 170 13.81 -0.44 -15.38
N PRO A 171 13.99 0.28 -16.50
CA PRO A 171 15.06 0.04 -17.47
C PRO A 171 16.43 0.04 -16.81
N ASN A 172 17.34 -0.80 -17.33
CA ASN A 172 18.67 -1.01 -16.74
C ASN A 172 19.45 0.30 -16.60
N GLU A 173 19.36 1.16 -17.62
CA GLU A 173 19.98 2.48 -17.69
C GLU A 173 19.49 3.44 -16.59
N SER A 174 18.27 3.26 -16.10
CA SER A 174 17.62 4.13 -15.10
C SER A 174 17.75 3.61 -13.67
N ARG A 175 18.22 2.38 -13.47
CA ARG A 175 18.36 1.76 -12.14
C ARG A 175 19.28 2.53 -11.20
N LYS A 176 20.32 3.16 -11.74
CA LYS A 176 21.23 4.00 -10.93
C LYS A 176 20.48 5.20 -10.35
N SER A 177 19.69 5.88 -11.17
CA SER A 177 18.88 7.04 -10.78
C SER A 177 17.75 6.64 -9.83
N ALA A 178 17.12 5.47 -10.07
CA ALA A 178 16.14 4.88 -9.16
C ALA A 178 16.73 4.64 -7.75
N ASN A 179 17.89 3.99 -7.68
CA ASN A 179 18.57 3.74 -6.40
C ASN A 179 18.96 5.04 -5.70
N LYS A 180 19.40 6.07 -6.45
CA LYS A 180 19.71 7.38 -5.90
C LYS A 180 18.49 8.03 -5.25
N LEU A 181 17.33 7.97 -5.91
CA LEU A 181 16.06 8.45 -5.36
C LEU A 181 15.62 7.64 -4.13
N ILE A 182 15.67 6.30 -4.20
CA ILE A 182 15.32 5.43 -3.06
C ILE A 182 16.16 5.78 -1.82
N ASN A 183 17.48 5.93 -1.98
CA ASN A 183 18.36 6.30 -0.88
C ASN A 183 18.03 7.70 -0.33
N HIS A 184 17.84 8.67 -1.21
CA HIS A 184 17.42 10.02 -0.82
C HIS A 184 16.11 9.99 0.00
N TYR A 185 15.10 9.24 -0.45
CA TYR A 185 13.84 9.13 0.29
C TYR A 185 14.01 8.44 1.64
N ASN A 186 14.86 7.42 1.74
CA ASN A 186 15.16 6.77 3.01
C ASN A 186 15.81 7.75 3.99
N ASP A 187 16.84 8.45 3.56
CA ASP A 187 17.55 9.44 4.39
C ASP A 187 16.60 10.56 4.83
N TRP A 188 15.77 11.07 3.90
CA TRP A 188 14.81 12.13 4.21
C TRP A 188 13.75 11.65 5.21
N LEU A 189 13.18 10.45 5.00
CA LEU A 189 12.14 9.91 5.88
C LEU A 189 12.68 9.51 7.26
N GLU A 190 13.95 9.11 7.36
CA GLU A 190 14.62 8.92 8.63
C GLU A 190 14.79 10.24 9.37
N GLY A 191 15.25 11.28 8.68
CA GLY A 191 15.31 12.64 9.23
C GLY A 191 13.95 13.11 9.77
N TYR A 192 12.88 12.86 9.01
CA TYR A 192 11.50 13.23 9.38
C TYR A 192 11.05 12.53 10.65
N LYS A 193 11.30 11.22 10.76
CA LYS A 193 10.99 10.45 11.98
C LYS A 193 11.78 10.95 13.19
N ASN A 194 13.06 11.27 13.01
CA ASN A 194 13.90 11.80 14.08
C ASN A 194 13.37 13.17 14.56
N ALA A 195 13.01 14.06 13.63
CA ALA A 195 12.41 15.36 13.98
C ALA A 195 11.07 15.20 14.72
N LEU A 196 10.20 14.28 14.28
CA LEU A 196 8.95 13.99 14.97
C LEU A 196 9.15 13.46 16.40
N SER A 197 10.23 12.71 16.64
CA SER A 197 10.53 12.15 17.97
C SER A 197 10.92 13.20 19.01
N GLU A 198 11.18 14.44 18.60
CA GLU A 198 11.41 15.57 19.51
C GLU A 198 10.10 16.12 20.13
N TYR A 199 8.94 15.64 19.67
CA TYR A 199 7.63 16.06 20.13
C TYR A 199 6.95 14.93 20.94
N ASP A 200 6.29 15.29 22.05
CA ASP A 200 5.58 14.33 22.92
C ASP A 200 4.38 13.66 22.21
N HIS A 201 3.81 14.35 21.22
CA HIS A 201 2.74 13.87 20.36
C HIS A 201 2.97 14.37 18.92
N GLU A 202 2.30 13.76 17.94
CA GLU A 202 2.32 14.28 16.57
C GLU A 202 1.81 15.73 16.56
N PRO A 203 2.51 16.68 15.90
CA PRO A 203 2.05 18.06 15.81
C PRO A 203 0.72 18.17 15.06
N SER A 204 -0.07 19.19 15.38
CA SER A 204 -1.23 19.57 14.58
C SER A 204 -0.79 20.07 13.21
N LEU A 205 -1.69 20.06 12.21
CA LEU A 205 -1.33 20.46 10.84
C LEU A 205 -0.86 21.91 10.78
N GLU A 206 -1.39 22.78 11.64
CA GLU A 206 -1.11 24.20 11.71
C GLU A 206 0.10 24.54 12.60
N ASP A 207 0.64 23.56 13.33
CA ASP A 207 1.76 23.77 14.23
C ASP A 207 3.03 24.14 13.46
N LYS A 208 3.84 25.01 14.07
CA LYS A 208 5.19 25.27 13.57
C LYS A 208 6.06 24.04 13.75
N PHE A 209 6.71 23.64 12.67
CA PHE A 209 7.57 22.48 12.60
C PHE A 209 8.85 22.84 11.84
N ASP A 210 9.95 23.05 12.57
CA ASP A 210 11.21 23.49 11.99
C ASP A 210 12.08 22.31 11.55
N TYR A 211 11.71 21.74 10.41
CA TYR A 211 12.46 20.71 9.71
C TYR A 211 13.58 21.32 8.85
N TYR A 212 14.60 21.92 9.47
CA TYR A 212 15.69 22.63 8.77
C TYR A 212 17.07 21.98 8.94
N ARG A 213 17.14 20.71 9.35
CA ARG A 213 18.42 20.05 9.69
C ARG A 213 18.82 18.87 8.81
N ALA A 214 18.05 18.51 7.79
CA ALA A 214 18.45 17.43 6.88
C ALA A 214 19.33 17.99 5.73
N PRO A 215 20.63 17.64 5.63
CA PRO A 215 21.53 18.09 4.56
C PRO A 215 21.12 17.65 3.14
N ASN A 216 20.02 16.92 2.98
CA ASN A 216 19.53 16.36 1.72
C ASN A 216 18.08 16.76 1.44
N TYR A 217 17.66 18.00 1.75
CA TYR A 217 16.28 18.43 1.51
C TYR A 217 15.91 18.53 0.02
N LEU A 218 16.92 18.77 -0.82
CA LEU A 218 16.75 18.87 -2.27
C LEU A 218 16.87 17.50 -2.91
N TYR A 219 15.93 17.20 -3.79
CA TYR A 219 15.96 16.03 -4.66
C TYR A 219 17.33 15.88 -5.35
N PRO A 220 17.78 14.64 -5.63
CA PRO A 220 18.84 14.41 -6.60
C PRO A 220 18.33 14.82 -7.99
N ILE A 221 18.54 16.09 -8.36
CA ILE A 221 17.98 16.72 -9.56
C ILE A 221 18.27 15.91 -10.82
N ASP A 222 19.51 15.41 -10.96
CA ASP A 222 19.92 14.54 -12.06
C ASP A 222 19.04 13.28 -12.19
N ALA A 223 18.72 12.63 -11.06
CA ALA A 223 17.87 11.45 -11.09
C ALA A 223 16.41 11.79 -11.40
N VAL A 224 15.91 12.92 -10.91
CA VAL A 224 14.56 13.41 -11.25
C VAL A 224 14.44 13.70 -12.75
N GLU A 225 15.41 14.42 -13.33
CA GLU A 225 15.43 14.77 -14.74
C GLU A 225 15.54 13.53 -15.64
N ASP A 226 16.29 12.51 -15.23
CA ASP A 226 16.33 11.22 -15.94
C ASP A 226 14.93 10.61 -16.07
N PHE A 227 14.16 10.56 -14.98
CA PHE A 227 12.80 10.02 -15.00
C PHE A 227 11.81 10.90 -15.78
N ARG A 228 11.94 12.22 -15.72
CA ARG A 228 11.14 13.13 -16.57
C ARG A 228 11.43 12.91 -18.05
N LYS A 229 12.70 12.76 -18.42
CA LYS A 229 13.10 12.48 -19.79
C LYS A 229 12.53 11.16 -20.30
N LEU A 230 12.59 10.10 -19.49
CA LEU A 230 11.98 8.81 -19.83
C LEU A 230 10.47 8.96 -20.04
N PHE A 231 9.80 9.74 -19.20
CA PHE A 231 8.36 9.99 -19.35
C PHE A 231 8.03 10.72 -20.65
N SER A 232 8.76 11.80 -20.97
CA SER A 232 8.60 12.50 -22.24
C SER A 232 8.82 11.59 -23.45
N GLN A 233 9.88 10.77 -23.43
CA GLN A 233 10.17 9.81 -24.49
C GLN A 233 9.08 8.74 -24.61
N ALA A 234 8.53 8.27 -23.50
CA ALA A 234 7.45 7.29 -23.52
C ALA A 234 6.18 7.85 -24.17
N LEU A 235 5.84 9.11 -23.88
CA LEU A 235 4.69 9.80 -24.49
C LEU A 235 4.87 10.07 -25.99
N GLU A 236 6.10 10.29 -26.46
CA GLU A 236 6.37 10.49 -27.89
C GLU A 236 6.22 9.21 -28.72
N ASN A 237 6.35 8.04 -28.08
CA ASN A 237 6.32 6.73 -28.72
C ASN A 237 4.98 5.97 -28.57
N SER A 238 4.01 6.55 -27.85
CA SER A 238 2.66 5.99 -27.63
C SER A 238 1.65 6.55 -28.62
#